data_AF-A0A9D3VSP3-F1
#
_entry.id   AF-A0A9D3VSP3-F1
#
_cell.length_a   1.000
_cell.length_b   1.000
_cell.length_c   1.000
_cell.angle_alpha   90.00
_cell.angle_beta   90.00
_cell.angle_gamma   90.00
#
_symmetry.space_group_name_H-M   'P 1'
#
loop_
_entity.id
_entity.type
_entity.pdbx_description
1 polymer ?
#
loop_
_entity_poly.entity_id
_entity_poly.type
_entity_poly.pdbx_seq_one_letter_code
_entity_poly.pdbx_strand_id
1 'polypeptide(L)'
;MVLNDGWYGMVIMTVSLPCQHGCATIWHISGESDDNLDQCYHKETYEKAYAYPLRPINRAHEWVKFRIEHVLSPIDKKMPAMLKKNRRKPKDESKKQKPG
;
A
#
# COMPACT_ATOMS: atom_id res chain seq x y z
N MET A 1 -27.35 11.56 -14.76
CA MET A 1 -26.13 11.03 -15.37
C MET A 1 -25.42 10.21 -14.31
N VAL A 2 -25.44 8.89 -14.46
CA VAL A 2 -24.83 7.93 -13.55
C VAL A 2 -23.35 7.87 -13.89
N LEU A 3 -22.48 8.38 -13.00
CA LEU A 3 -21.05 8.15 -13.09
C LEU A 3 -20.70 6.98 -12.15
N ASN A 4 -20.73 5.80 -12.76
CA ASN A 4 -20.07 4.60 -12.26
C ASN A 4 -18.57 4.77 -12.47
N ASP A 5 -17.82 5.10 -11.42
CA ASP A 5 -16.36 5.00 -11.44
C ASP A 5 -15.89 4.12 -10.28
N GLY A 6 -15.94 2.80 -10.53
CA GLY A 6 -15.45 1.72 -9.67
C GLY A 6 -13.92 1.66 -9.55
N TRP A 7 -13.26 2.80 -9.38
CA TRP A 7 -11.80 2.92 -9.25
C TRP A 7 -11.35 3.59 -7.95
N TYR A 8 -12.28 3.96 -7.07
CA TYR A 8 -11.97 4.46 -5.72
C TYR A 8 -11.72 3.35 -4.69
N GLY A 9 -11.68 2.08 -5.13
CA GLY A 9 -11.50 0.92 -4.23
C GLY A 9 -10.07 0.37 -4.13
N MET A 10 -9.09 0.89 -4.88
CA MET A 10 -7.79 0.19 -5.03
C MET A 10 -6.53 1.05 -4.84
N VAL A 11 -6.63 2.28 -4.32
CA VAL A 11 -5.44 3.13 -4.07
C VAL A 11 -5.53 3.92 -2.76
N ILE A 12 -6.10 3.33 -1.70
CA ILE A 12 -5.85 3.80 -0.33
C ILE A 12 -5.02 2.73 0.38
N MET A 13 -3.80 2.52 -0.11
CA MET A 13 -2.75 1.80 0.63
C MET A 13 -1.76 2.81 1.20
N THR A 14 -2.28 3.88 1.82
CA THR A 14 -1.48 4.93 2.45
C THR A 14 -1.23 4.55 3.91
N VAL A 15 -0.25 3.67 4.18
CA VAL A 15 0.63 3.58 5.38
C VAL A 15 0.01 3.69 6.80
N SER A 16 -1.31 3.74 6.96
CA SER A 16 -1.97 4.13 8.22
C SER A 16 -3.04 3.16 8.70
N LEU A 17 -3.48 2.20 7.87
CA LEU A 17 -4.27 1.08 8.35
C LEU A 17 -3.40 -0.17 8.46
N PRO A 18 -3.55 -0.96 9.54
CA PRO A 18 -2.91 -2.26 9.63
C PRO A 18 -3.29 -3.10 8.39
N CYS A 19 -2.37 -3.96 7.95
CA CYS A 19 -2.69 -4.90 6.88
C CYS A 19 -3.90 -5.76 7.30
N GLN A 20 -4.62 -6.35 6.35
CA GLN A 20 -5.82 -7.14 6.65
C GLN A 20 -5.58 -8.23 7.71
N HIS A 21 -4.38 -8.83 7.71
CA HIS A 21 -3.95 -9.79 8.73
C HIS A 21 -3.79 -9.16 10.11
N GLY A 22 -3.26 -7.93 10.18
CA GLY A 22 -3.16 -7.15 11.41
C GLY A 22 -4.54 -6.84 12.00
N CYS A 23 -5.48 -6.39 11.17
CA CYS A 23 -6.86 -6.15 11.61
C CYS A 23 -7.53 -7.42 12.15
N ALA A 24 -7.39 -8.55 11.44
CA ALA A 24 -7.97 -9.83 11.87
C ALA A 24 -7.35 -10.34 13.19
N THR A 25 -6.04 -10.17 13.36
CA THR A 25 -5.33 -10.56 14.59
C THR A 25 -5.76 -9.71 15.77
N ILE A 26 -5.85 -8.39 15.59
CA ILE A 26 -6.35 -7.47 16.61
C ILE A 26 -7.76 -7.87 17.01
N TRP A 27 -8.66 -8.07 16.04
CA TRP A 27 -10.05 -8.47 16.31
C TRP A 27 -10.16 -9.79 17.09
N HIS A 28 -9.34 -10.78 16.72
CA HIS A 28 -9.31 -12.07 17.41
C HIS A 28 -8.77 -12.00 18.85
N ILE A 29 -7.81 -11.11 19.12
CA ILE A 29 -7.16 -10.99 20.45
C ILE A 29 -7.98 -10.11 21.40
N SER A 30 -8.58 -9.05 20.88
CA SER A 30 -9.10 -7.95 21.71
C SER A 30 -10.60 -7.78 21.71
N GLY A 31 -11.34 -8.39 20.77
CA GLY A 31 -12.79 -8.26 20.65
C GLY A 31 -13.25 -6.89 20.15
N GLU A 32 -12.61 -5.80 20.58
CA GLU A 32 -12.89 -4.41 20.19
C GLU A 32 -11.66 -3.77 19.53
N SER A 33 -11.80 -3.38 18.26
CA SER A 33 -10.66 -2.96 17.43
C SER A 33 -10.03 -1.66 17.89
N ASP A 34 -10.81 -0.78 18.50
CA ASP A 34 -10.42 0.61 18.75
C ASP A 34 -9.45 0.74 19.92
N ASP A 35 -9.53 -0.14 20.93
CA ASP A 35 -8.64 -0.13 22.10
C ASP A 35 -7.18 -0.54 21.77
N ASN A 36 -6.97 -1.13 20.59
CA ASN A 36 -5.67 -1.67 20.17
C ASN A 36 -5.00 -0.79 19.12
N LEU A 37 -5.65 0.30 18.73
CA LEU A 37 -5.06 1.32 17.89
C LEU A 37 -4.28 2.30 18.76
N ASP A 38 -3.24 2.88 18.19
CA ASP A 38 -2.54 3.99 18.84
C ASP A 38 -3.52 5.17 19.02
N GLN A 39 -3.38 5.93 20.11
CA GLN A 39 -4.20 7.09 20.43
C GLN A 39 -4.33 8.09 19.26
N CYS A 40 -3.33 8.16 18.38
CA CYS A 40 -3.36 8.99 17.17
C CYS A 40 -4.47 8.63 16.17
N TYR A 41 -5.02 7.41 16.21
CA TYR A 41 -6.08 6.94 15.31
C TYR A 41 -7.48 7.06 15.90
N HIS A 42 -7.63 7.46 17.16
CA HIS A 42 -8.96 7.64 17.75
C HIS A 42 -9.67 8.84 17.14
N LYS A 43 -11.00 8.71 17.01
CA LYS A 43 -11.89 9.76 16.50
C LYS A 43 -11.71 11.08 17.24
N GLU A 44 -11.59 11.05 18.56
CA GLU A 44 -11.38 12.25 19.36
C GLU A 44 -10.09 12.99 18.99
N THR A 45 -9.01 12.24 18.73
CA THR A 45 -7.72 12.83 18.34
C THR A 45 -7.80 13.46 16.96
N TYR A 46 -8.49 12.79 16.03
CA TYR A 46 -8.78 13.33 14.71
C TYR A 46 -9.60 14.62 14.80
N GLU A 47 -10.69 14.63 15.56
CA GLU A 47 -11.54 15.80 15.76
C GLU A 47 -10.76 16.96 16.41
N LYS A 48 -9.90 16.69 17.40
CA LYS A 48 -9.03 17.70 18.01
C LYS A 48 -8.01 18.26 17.03
N ALA A 49 -7.40 17.42 16.19
CA ALA A 49 -6.41 17.83 15.20
C ALA A 49 -7.01 18.73 14.11
N TYR A 50 -8.24 18.44 13.69
CA TYR A 50 -8.96 19.17 12.63
C TYR A 50 -10.01 20.14 13.17
N ALA A 51 -10.06 20.40 14.49
CA ALA A 51 -10.98 21.35 15.11
C ALA A 51 -10.79 22.78 14.58
N TYR A 52 -9.58 23.08 14.09
CA TYR A 52 -9.23 24.38 13.54
C TYR A 52 -9.16 24.32 12.01
N PRO A 53 -9.62 25.36 11.30
CA PRO A 53 -9.51 25.41 9.85
C PRO A 53 -8.04 25.39 9.42
N LEU A 54 -7.69 24.42 8.57
CA LEU A 54 -6.39 24.37 7.93
C LEU A 54 -6.23 25.61 7.04
N ARG A 55 -5.22 26.43 7.34
CA ARG A 55 -4.90 27.58 6.51
C ARG A 55 -4.31 27.06 5.19
N PRO A 56 -4.90 27.40 4.03
CA PRO A 56 -4.31 27.04 2.76
C PRO A 56 -2.96 27.74 2.63
N ILE A 57 -1.94 26.99 2.18
CA ILE A 57 -0.65 27.55 1.78
C ILE A 57 -0.79 27.96 0.32
N ASN A 58 -0.72 29.26 0.03
CA ASN A 58 -1.14 29.81 -1.26
C ASN A 58 -0.13 29.51 -2.37
N ARG A 59 1.16 29.40 -2.03
CA ARG A 59 2.24 29.30 -3.03
C ARG A 59 3.29 28.29 -2.61
N ALA A 60 3.83 27.55 -3.59
CA ALA A 60 4.86 26.53 -3.37
C ALA A 60 6.12 27.04 -2.64
N HIS A 61 6.43 28.34 -2.74
CA HIS A 61 7.58 28.93 -2.05
C HIS A 61 7.35 29.20 -0.55
N GLU A 62 6.09 29.23 -0.11
CA GLU A 62 5.70 29.37 1.30
C GLU A 62 5.76 28.03 2.05
N TRP A 63 5.97 26.93 1.32
CA TRP A 63 6.09 25.60 1.92
C TRP A 63 7.39 25.55 2.72
N VAL A 64 7.31 25.05 3.96
CA VAL A 64 8.49 24.86 4.80
C VAL A 64 9.42 23.88 4.10
N LYS A 65 10.59 24.38 3.66
CA LYS A 65 11.65 23.53 3.13
C LYS A 65 12.29 22.81 4.31
N PHE A 66 11.87 21.58 4.54
CA PHE A 66 12.51 20.73 5.53
C PHE A 66 13.98 20.51 5.13
N ARG A 67 14.92 20.76 6.06
CA ARG A 67 16.33 20.38 5.92
C ARG A 67 16.53 18.89 6.24
N ILE A 68 15.59 18.05 5.83
CA ILE A 68 15.71 16.61 6.00
C ILE A 68 16.45 16.12 4.77
N GLU A 69 17.55 15.38 4.99
CA GLU A 69 18.26 14.69 3.93
C GLU A 69 17.23 13.89 3.12
N HIS A 70 17.18 14.12 1.80
CA HIS A 70 16.28 13.34 0.96
C HIS A 70 16.62 11.86 1.15
N VAL A 71 15.61 11.06 1.52
CA VAL A 71 15.77 9.61 1.54
C VAL A 71 16.18 9.20 0.14
N LEU A 72 17.42 8.73 0.00
CA LEU A 72 17.91 8.25 -1.27
C LEU A 72 16.99 7.12 -1.73
N SER A 73 16.64 7.14 -3.02
CA SER A 73 15.94 6.02 -3.63
C SER A 73 16.68 4.73 -3.27
N PRO A 74 15.95 3.64 -2.94
CA PRO A 74 16.56 2.34 -2.81
C PRO A 74 17.41 2.04 -4.04
N ILE A 75 18.60 1.50 -3.83
CA ILE A 75 19.47 1.09 -4.95
C ILE A 75 18.68 0.13 -5.82
N ASP A 76 18.58 0.43 -7.12
CA ASP A 76 17.94 -0.43 -8.11
C ASP A 76 18.63 -1.80 -8.13
N LYS A 77 18.04 -2.77 -7.44
CA LYS A 77 18.49 -4.15 -7.51
C LYS A 77 17.94 -4.75 -8.79
N LYS A 78 18.82 -5.30 -9.62
CA LYS A 78 18.39 -6.17 -10.73
C LYS A 78 17.61 -7.32 -10.14
N MET A 79 16.29 -7.29 -10.28
CA MET A 79 15.44 -8.39 -9.81
C MET A 79 15.91 -9.68 -10.50
N PRO A 80 16.07 -10.78 -9.74
CA PRO A 80 16.29 -12.07 -10.38
C PRO A 80 15.13 -12.30 -11.35
N ALA A 81 15.46 -12.55 -12.62
CA ALA A 81 14.45 -12.84 -13.62
C ALA A 81 13.58 -13.98 -13.11
N MET A 82 12.26 -13.87 -13.31
CA MET A 82 11.33 -14.93 -12.97
C MET A 82 11.88 -16.24 -13.54
N LEU A 83 12.21 -17.19 -12.67
CA LEU A 83 12.70 -18.49 -13.10
C LEU A 83 11.61 -19.08 -13.98
N LYS A 84 11.84 -19.16 -15.30
CA LYS A 84 10.89 -19.77 -16.23
C LYS A 84 10.67 -21.18 -15.73
N LYS A 85 9.51 -21.43 -15.11
CA LYS A 85 9.11 -22.77 -14.70
C LYS A 85 9.20 -23.63 -15.95
N ASN A 86 10.14 -24.56 -15.96
CA ASN A 86 10.27 -25.46 -17.09
C ASN A 86 8.96 -26.23 -17.16
N ARG A 87 8.16 -26.00 -18.20
CA ARG A 87 6.87 -26.69 -18.36
C ARG A 87 7.17 -28.17 -18.37
N ARG A 88 6.70 -28.91 -17.35
CA ARG A 88 6.76 -30.37 -17.37
C ARG A 88 5.82 -30.83 -18.48
N LYS A 89 6.38 -31.31 -19.58
CA LYS A 89 5.59 -31.96 -20.64
C LYS A 89 5.12 -33.32 -20.09
N PRO A 90 3.82 -33.64 -20.16
CA PRO A 90 3.35 -34.98 -19.83
C PRO A 90 3.97 -36.01 -20.78
N LYS A 91 4.04 -37.29 -20.36
CA LYS A 91 4.65 -38.38 -21.14
C LYS A 91 4.03 -38.56 -22.53
N ASP A 92 2.81 -38.05 -22.73
CA ASP A 92 2.02 -38.19 -23.95
C ASP A 92 2.34 -37.14 -25.03
N GLU A 93 3.20 -36.14 -24.75
CA GLU A 93 3.56 -35.16 -25.78
C GLU A 93 4.63 -35.69 -26.75
N SER A 94 4.30 -35.71 -28.05
CA SER A 94 5.25 -36.03 -29.11
C SER A 94 6.41 -35.03 -29.15
N LYS A 95 7.65 -35.54 -29.21
CA LYS A 95 8.84 -34.72 -29.41
C LYS A 95 8.87 -34.25 -30.87
N LYS A 96 8.80 -32.94 -31.11
CA LYS A 96 9.07 -32.37 -32.44
C LYS A 96 10.50 -32.72 -32.86
N GLN A 97 10.65 -33.43 -33.98
CA GLN A 97 11.94 -33.67 -34.61
C GLN A 97 12.50 -32.34 -35.15
N LYS A 98 13.80 -32.13 -35.00
CA LYS A 98 14.49 -31.00 -35.64
C LYS A 98 14.80 -31.38 -37.09
N PRO A 99 14.54 -30.51 -38.09
CA PRO A 99 15.05 -30.71 -39.43
C PRO A 99 16.58 -30.52 -39.42
N GLY A 100 17.28 -31.43 -40.09
CA GLY A 100 18.74 -31.43 -40.25
C GLY A 100 19.20 -30.47 -41.34
#